data_AF-A0A7C5I0E7-F1
#
_entry.id   AF-A0A7C5I0E7-F1
#
_cell.length_a   1.000
_cell.length_b   1.000
_cell.length_c   1.000
_cell.angle_alpha   90.00
_cell.angle_beta   90.00
_cell.angle_gamma   90.00
#
_symmetry.space_group_name_H-M   'P 1'
#
loop_
_entity.id
_entity.type
_entity.pdbx_description
1 polymer ?
#
loop_
_entity_poly.entity_id
_entity_poly.type
_entity_poly.pdbx_seq_one_letter_code
_entity_poly.pdbx_strand_id
1 'polypeptide(L)'
;MEEIKSFVKNGGILVTFGDACGFAIEEFALNVRNVVDRMDPKEFFCPGSTLKATFNNQNAFAYGMPSEGLVLFRSNPAFEITPGNHNEDYEVIVRYKQRDLLQSGWLIGEEYLSKKAGMVSVQYGKGQIILMGFSPQNRCQMHGTFKLLFNTILR
;
A
#
# COMPACT_ATOMS: atom_id res chain seq x y z
N MET A 1 -20.08 3.61 -10.08
CA MET A 1 -19.55 3.51 -8.71
C MET A 1 -20.30 2.51 -7.86
N GLU A 2 -21.63 2.57 -7.81
CA GLU A 2 -22.44 1.62 -7.03
C GLU A 2 -22.18 0.15 -7.36
N GLU A 3 -21.94 -0.20 -8.63
CA GLU A 3 -21.61 -1.58 -9.00
C GLU A 3 -20.30 -2.09 -8.40
N ILE A 4 -19.26 -1.25 -8.35
CA ILE A 4 -17.97 -1.63 -7.74
C ILE A 4 -18.14 -1.80 -6.23
N LYS A 5 -18.88 -0.88 -5.58
CA LYS A 5 -19.20 -1.00 -4.15
C LYS A 5 -20.00 -2.26 -3.86
N SER A 6 -21.01 -2.56 -4.68
CA SER A 6 -21.82 -3.78 -4.59
C SER A 6 -20.96 -5.04 -4.76
N PHE A 7 -20.09 -5.07 -5.77
CA PHE A 7 -19.16 -6.18 -6.01
C PHE A 7 -18.30 -6.47 -4.78
N VAL A 8 -17.63 -5.45 -4.24
CA VAL A 8 -16.79 -5.62 -3.05
C VAL A 8 -17.63 -6.02 -1.83
N LYS A 9 -18.75 -5.34 -1.58
CA LYS A 9 -19.63 -5.64 -0.44
C LYS A 9 -20.12 -7.10 -0.45
N ASN A 10 -20.27 -7.70 -1.63
CA ASN A 10 -20.72 -9.08 -1.83
C ASN A 10 -19.60 -10.13 -1.87
N GLY A 11 -18.35 -9.77 -1.54
CA GLY A 11 -17.24 -10.73 -1.43
C GLY A 11 -16.14 -10.53 -2.48
N GLY A 12 -16.30 -9.58 -3.40
CA GLY A 12 -15.26 -9.23 -4.36
C GLY A 12 -14.04 -8.59 -3.71
N ILE A 13 -12.88 -8.72 -4.37
CA ILE A 13 -11.64 -8.05 -3.97
C ILE A 13 -11.34 -6.94 -4.98
N LEU A 14 -11.24 -5.71 -4.50
CA LEU A 14 -10.78 -4.56 -5.27
C LEU A 14 -9.30 -4.32 -4.95
N VAL A 15 -8.42 -4.43 -5.94
CA VAL A 15 -6.98 -4.19 -5.79
C VAL A 15 -6.62 -2.90 -6.52
N THR A 16 -5.96 -1.98 -5.83
CA THR A 16 -5.49 -0.70 -6.40
C THR A 16 -3.98 -0.55 -6.22
N PHE A 17 -3.36 0.13 -7.19
CA PHE A 17 -1.94 0.45 -7.17
C PHE A 17 -1.74 1.93 -7.45
N GLY A 18 -0.76 2.55 -6.80
CA GLY A 18 -0.38 3.94 -7.09
C GLY A 18 -1.58 4.88 -6.94
N ASP A 19 -1.77 5.76 -7.93
CA ASP A 19 -2.81 6.80 -7.92
C ASP A 19 -4.25 6.24 -7.82
N ALA A 20 -4.48 5.00 -8.27
CA ALA A 20 -5.79 4.37 -8.13
C ALA A 20 -6.21 4.16 -6.66
N CYS A 21 -5.25 4.19 -5.71
CA CYS A 21 -5.54 4.15 -4.29
C CYS A 21 -6.31 5.39 -3.82
N GLY A 22 -6.00 6.58 -4.37
CA GLY A 22 -6.69 7.82 -4.04
C GLY A 22 -8.19 7.73 -4.36
N PHE A 23 -8.50 7.23 -5.56
CA PHE A 23 -9.87 6.95 -5.97
C PHE A 23 -10.60 5.99 -4.99
N ALA A 24 -9.96 4.88 -4.59
CA ALA A 24 -10.59 3.94 -3.66
C ALA A 24 -10.79 4.55 -2.26
N ILE A 25 -9.84 5.36 -1.79
CA ILE A 25 -9.94 6.07 -0.51
C ILE A 25 -11.16 7.00 -0.50
N GLU A 26 -11.29 7.84 -1.53
CA GLU A 26 -12.37 8.82 -1.64
C GLU A 26 -13.73 8.16 -1.83
N GLU A 27 -13.86 7.26 -2.81
CA GLU A 27 -15.14 6.69 -3.20
C GLU A 27 -15.74 5.76 -2.14
N PHE A 28 -14.89 5.05 -1.39
CA PHE A 28 -15.33 4.16 -0.32
C PHE A 28 -15.31 4.84 1.06
N ALA A 29 -14.95 6.12 1.12
CA ALA A 29 -14.81 6.89 2.36
C ALA A 29 -13.94 6.16 3.41
N LEU A 30 -12.79 5.65 2.97
CA LEU A 30 -11.89 4.88 3.82
C LEU A 30 -11.19 5.79 4.83
N ASN A 31 -10.98 5.29 6.05
CA ASN A 31 -10.21 5.96 7.10
C ASN A 31 -8.70 5.83 6.87
N VAL A 32 -8.24 6.21 5.67
CA VAL A 32 -6.84 6.17 5.25
C VAL A 32 -6.53 7.47 4.52
N ARG A 33 -5.39 8.09 4.82
CA ARG A 33 -4.88 9.25 4.07
C ARG A 33 -3.56 8.96 3.40
N ASN A 34 -3.34 9.57 2.24
CA ASN A 34 -2.02 9.65 1.64
C ASN A 34 -1.19 10.74 2.36
N VAL A 35 -0.12 10.34 3.06
CA VAL A 35 0.71 11.24 3.86
C VAL A 35 1.69 12.09 3.04
N VAL A 36 1.89 11.74 1.77
CA VAL A 36 2.80 12.45 0.85
C VAL A 36 2.03 13.10 -0.30
N ASP A 37 0.72 13.28 -0.14
CA ASP A 37 -0.11 13.92 -1.17
C ASP A 37 0.26 15.40 -1.32
N ARG A 38 0.46 15.84 -2.57
CA ARG A 38 0.70 17.25 -2.95
C ARG A 38 1.80 17.97 -2.14
N MET A 39 2.79 17.25 -1.63
CA MET A 39 3.94 17.85 -0.95
C MET A 39 4.82 18.63 -1.94
N ASP A 40 5.51 19.66 -1.45
CA ASP A 40 6.51 20.35 -2.25
C ASP A 40 7.66 19.36 -2.59
N PRO A 41 8.07 19.23 -3.86
CA PRO A 41 9.21 18.39 -4.24
C PRO A 41 10.53 18.70 -3.50
N LYS A 42 10.66 19.88 -2.89
CA LYS A 42 11.79 20.23 -2.02
C LYS A 42 11.69 19.56 -0.64
N GLU A 43 10.49 19.24 -0.18
CA GLU A 43 10.22 18.56 1.10
C GLU A 43 10.16 17.04 0.93
N PHE A 44 9.51 16.57 -0.14
CA PHE A 44 9.41 15.15 -0.45
C PHE A 44 9.59 14.87 -1.94
N PHE A 45 10.58 14.04 -2.29
CA PHE A 45 10.82 13.65 -3.68
C PHE A 45 11.42 12.25 -3.77
N CYS A 46 10.68 11.35 -4.43
CA CYS A 46 11.10 9.97 -4.67
C CYS A 46 10.60 9.49 -6.05
N PRO A 47 11.32 9.84 -7.14
CA PRO A 47 10.88 9.59 -8.51
C PRO A 47 11.02 8.12 -8.94
N GLY A 48 11.68 7.28 -8.13
CA GLY A 48 11.94 5.88 -8.45
C GLY A 48 13.09 5.33 -7.62
N SER A 49 12.76 4.68 -6.50
CA SER A 49 13.74 4.18 -5.54
C SER A 49 13.31 2.85 -4.96
N THR A 50 14.28 1.99 -4.65
CA THR A 50 14.01 0.79 -3.84
C THR A 50 14.12 1.15 -2.37
N LEU A 51 13.03 0.95 -1.64
CA LEU A 51 12.92 1.28 -0.23
C LEU A 51 12.80 0.01 0.62
N LYS A 52 13.43 0.02 1.80
CA LYS A 52 13.34 -1.08 2.76
C LYS A 52 11.99 -1.06 3.46
N ALA A 53 11.33 -2.22 3.49
CA ALA A 53 10.04 -2.42 4.13
C ALA A 53 10.02 -3.72 4.95
N THR A 54 9.06 -3.82 5.86
CA THR A 54 8.68 -5.06 6.54
C THR A 54 7.35 -5.56 6.01
N PHE A 55 7.17 -6.88 6.08
CA PHE A 55 5.97 -7.57 5.61
C PHE A 55 5.33 -8.35 6.76
N ASN A 56 4.02 -8.20 6.93
CA ASN A 56 3.26 -9.01 7.88
C ASN A 56 2.93 -10.38 7.27
N ASN A 57 3.89 -11.30 7.28
CA ASN A 57 3.76 -12.63 6.67
C ASN A 57 2.76 -13.58 7.35
N GLN A 58 2.17 -13.17 8.49
CA GLN A 58 1.04 -13.87 9.10
C GLN A 58 -0.30 -13.56 8.41
N ASN A 59 -0.36 -12.46 7.65
CA ASN A 59 -1.52 -12.15 6.83
C ASN A 59 -1.45 -12.89 5.49
N ALA A 60 -2.60 -13.43 5.04
CA ALA A 60 -2.72 -14.18 3.79
C ALA A 60 -2.17 -13.42 2.55
N PHE A 61 -2.29 -12.09 2.50
CA PHE A 61 -1.80 -11.27 1.40
C PHE A 61 -0.27 -11.16 1.34
N ALA A 62 0.43 -11.48 2.43
CA ALA A 62 1.89 -11.57 2.45
C ALA A 62 2.38 -13.01 2.73
N TYR A 63 1.54 -14.02 2.50
CA TYR A 63 1.95 -15.41 2.66
C TYR A 63 3.17 -15.75 1.79
N GLY A 64 4.16 -16.40 2.40
CA GLY A 64 5.42 -16.76 1.74
C GLY A 64 6.35 -15.58 1.46
N MET A 65 6.06 -14.38 1.96
CA MET A 65 7.01 -13.25 1.98
C MET A 65 8.01 -13.41 3.14
N PRO A 66 9.27 -12.95 2.98
CA PRO A 66 10.17 -12.76 4.13
C PRO A 66 9.59 -11.70 5.09
N SER A 67 10.13 -11.56 6.30
CA SER A 67 9.72 -10.51 7.25
C SER A 67 10.14 -9.11 6.80
N GLU A 68 11.16 -9.01 5.93
CA GLU A 68 11.69 -7.76 5.39
C GLU A 68 12.16 -7.90 3.95
N GLY A 69 12.19 -6.79 3.22
CA GLY A 69 12.71 -6.75 1.86
C GLY A 69 12.61 -5.36 1.23
N LEU A 70 12.61 -5.31 -0.10
CA LEU A 70 12.61 -4.07 -0.87
C LEU A 70 11.31 -3.92 -1.65
N VAL A 71 10.80 -2.69 -1.68
CA VAL A 71 9.68 -2.28 -2.53
C VAL A 71 10.12 -1.15 -3.46
N LEU A 72 9.58 -1.10 -4.69
CA LEU A 72 9.84 -0.01 -5.62
C LEU A 72 8.81 1.10 -5.44
N PHE A 73 9.27 2.24 -4.93
CA PHE A 73 8.48 3.46 -4.80
C PHE A 73 8.76 4.40 -5.96
N ARG A 74 7.71 4.89 -6.63
CA ARG A 74 7.82 5.79 -7.78
C ARG A 74 6.67 6.79 -7.75
N SER A 75 6.88 7.93 -7.08
CA SER A 75 5.85 8.97 -6.94
C SER A 75 4.47 8.41 -6.52
N ASN A 76 4.49 7.37 -5.68
CA ASN A 76 3.28 6.65 -5.26
C ASN A 76 2.77 7.20 -3.92
N PRO A 77 1.55 6.84 -3.48
CA PRO A 77 1.09 7.22 -2.16
C PRO A 77 1.77 6.40 -1.05
N ALA A 78 1.78 6.94 0.16
CA ALA A 78 2.09 6.22 1.39
C ALA A 78 1.01 6.51 2.42
N PHE A 79 0.65 5.53 3.22
CA PHE A 79 -0.61 5.57 3.95
C PHE A 79 -0.45 5.71 5.46
N GLU A 80 -1.39 6.44 6.04
CA GLU A 80 -1.68 6.42 7.46
C GLU A 80 -3.18 6.15 7.66
N ILE A 81 -3.49 5.17 8.52
CA ILE A 81 -4.86 4.87 8.92
C ILE A 81 -5.28 5.91 9.96
N THR A 82 -6.35 6.63 9.70
CA THR A 82 -6.91 7.62 10.63
C THR A 82 -7.87 6.93 11.60
N PRO A 83 -7.92 7.30 12.89
CA PRO A 83 -8.84 6.69 13.84
C PRO A 83 -10.31 6.85 13.42
N GLY A 84 -11.08 5.78 13.51
CA GLY A 84 -12.53 5.76 13.32
C GLY A 84 -13.21 4.64 14.11
N ASN A 85 -14.49 4.41 13.81
CA ASN A 85 -15.35 3.46 14.54
C ASN A 85 -15.07 1.97 14.23
N HIS A 86 -14.25 1.69 13.20
CA HIS A 86 -13.98 0.34 12.69
C HIS A 86 -12.49 0.18 12.37
N ASN A 87 -11.61 0.47 13.34
CA ASN A 87 -10.16 0.38 13.11
C ASN A 87 -9.69 -1.05 12.88
N GLU A 88 -10.43 -2.02 13.41
CA GLU A 88 -10.22 -3.46 13.23
C GLU A 88 -10.35 -3.93 11.78
N ASP A 89 -11.05 -3.18 10.94
CA ASP A 89 -11.22 -3.50 9.51
C ASP A 89 -9.94 -3.22 8.69
N TYR A 90 -8.96 -2.52 9.27
CA TYR A 90 -7.76 -2.06 8.58
C TYR A 90 -6.52 -2.82 9.05
N GLU A 91 -5.89 -3.54 8.13
CA GLU A 91 -4.64 -4.26 8.40
C GLU A 91 -3.49 -3.72 7.53
N VAL A 92 -2.37 -3.38 8.17
CA VAL A 92 -1.14 -3.00 7.46
C VAL A 92 -0.35 -4.24 7.09
N ILE A 93 -0.19 -4.47 5.79
CA ILE A 93 0.49 -5.66 5.25
C ILE A 93 1.96 -5.36 4.95
N VAL A 94 2.23 -4.16 4.43
CA VAL A 94 3.59 -3.68 4.12
C VAL A 94 3.79 -2.37 4.86
N ARG A 95 4.90 -2.25 5.58
CA ARG A 95 5.27 -1.03 6.30
C ARG A 95 6.68 -0.62 5.93
N TYR A 96 6.91 0.65 5.60
CA TYR A 96 8.26 1.17 5.42
C TYR A 96 9.03 1.10 6.74
N LYS A 97 10.35 0.83 6.68
CA LYS A 97 11.18 0.78 7.89
C LYS A 97 11.18 2.14 8.61
N GLN A 98 11.70 2.16 9.85
CA GLN A 98 11.77 3.38 10.64
C GLN A 98 12.90 4.33 10.19
N ARG A 99 14.00 3.78 9.69
CA ARG A 99 15.20 4.53 9.30
C ARG A 99 15.95 3.79 8.20
N ASP A 100 16.84 4.50 7.53
CA ASP A 100 17.71 4.00 6.47
C ASP A 100 16.89 3.36 5.35
N LEU A 101 15.77 4.00 4.98
CA LEU A 101 14.78 3.45 4.04
C LEU A 101 15.37 3.27 2.65
N LEU A 102 16.15 4.25 2.19
CA LEU A 102 16.72 4.22 0.85
C LEU A 102 17.75 3.09 0.71
N GLN A 103 17.50 2.17 -0.21
CA GLN A 103 18.51 1.19 -0.63
C GLN A 103 19.22 1.65 -1.90
N SER A 104 18.48 2.20 -2.86
CA SER A 104 18.99 2.68 -4.14
C SER A 104 18.01 3.68 -4.76
N GLY A 105 18.55 4.70 -5.44
CA GLY A 105 17.79 5.76 -6.07
C GLY A 105 17.94 7.09 -5.32
N TRP A 106 16.86 7.85 -5.26
CA TRP A 106 16.80 9.18 -4.65
C TRP A 106 15.59 9.30 -3.73
N LEU A 107 15.81 9.79 -2.51
CA LEU A 107 14.76 10.04 -1.53
C LEU A 107 15.07 11.33 -0.77
N ILE A 108 14.22 12.33 -0.94
CA ILE A 108 14.12 13.52 -0.06
C ILE A 108 12.88 13.31 0.81
N GLY A 109 13.00 13.63 2.11
CA GLY A 109 11.87 13.53 3.06
C GLY A 109 11.62 12.11 3.58
N GLU A 110 12.67 11.37 3.96
CA GLU A 110 12.55 9.99 4.49
C GLU A 110 11.58 9.90 5.68
N GLU A 111 11.53 10.94 6.52
CA GLU A 111 10.66 11.07 7.68
C GLU A 111 9.17 10.95 7.33
N TYR A 112 8.76 11.36 6.13
CA TYR A 112 7.37 11.27 5.68
C TYR A 112 6.96 9.84 5.34
N LEU A 113 7.91 8.96 5.01
CA LEU A 113 7.66 7.54 4.75
C LEU A 113 7.91 6.66 5.97
N SER A 114 8.75 7.11 6.90
CA SER A 114 9.14 6.36 8.09
C SER A 114 7.93 5.78 8.82
N LYS A 115 7.92 4.46 9.02
CA LYS A 115 6.84 3.67 9.67
C LYS A 115 5.47 3.73 8.99
N LYS A 116 5.30 4.45 7.88
CA LYS A 116 4.03 4.53 7.14
C LYS A 116 3.73 3.23 6.41
N ALA A 117 2.46 3.02 6.09
CA ALA A 117 2.02 1.83 5.40
C ALA A 117 2.25 1.97 3.88
N GLY A 118 2.86 0.96 3.28
CA GLY A 118 2.97 0.82 1.83
C GLY A 118 1.85 -0.05 1.25
N MET A 119 1.22 -0.90 2.06
CA MET A 119 0.06 -1.71 1.66
C MET A 119 -0.89 -1.87 2.84
N VAL A 120 -2.17 -1.63 2.58
CA VAL A 120 -3.26 -1.76 3.56
C VAL A 120 -4.35 -2.63 2.95
N SER A 121 -4.84 -3.60 3.74
CA SER A 121 -6.07 -4.32 3.45
C SER A 121 -7.20 -3.71 4.27
N VAL A 122 -8.36 -3.50 3.65
CA VAL A 122 -9.55 -2.96 4.31
C VAL A 122 -10.73 -3.92 4.10
N GLN A 123 -11.33 -4.38 5.19
CA GLN A 123 -12.58 -5.14 5.14
C GLN A 123 -13.72 -4.22 4.69
N TYR A 124 -14.52 -4.66 3.71
CA TYR A 124 -15.68 -3.89 3.24
C TYR A 124 -16.85 -4.83 2.93
N GLY A 125 -17.80 -4.91 3.86
CA GLY A 125 -18.83 -5.95 3.81
C GLY A 125 -18.21 -7.34 3.86
N LYS A 126 -18.53 -8.19 2.87
CA LYS A 126 -17.96 -9.54 2.76
C LYS A 126 -16.63 -9.58 1.98
N GLY A 127 -16.29 -8.52 1.27
CA GLY A 127 -15.08 -8.45 0.44
C GLY A 127 -14.00 -7.59 1.05
N GLN A 128 -12.99 -7.28 0.23
CA GLN A 128 -11.82 -6.53 0.67
C GLN A 128 -11.34 -5.52 -0.36
N ILE A 129 -10.79 -4.42 0.13
CA ILE A 129 -10.13 -3.38 -0.68
C ILE A 129 -8.66 -3.38 -0.31
N ILE A 130 -7.80 -3.54 -1.31
CA ILE A 130 -6.36 -3.62 -1.15
C ILE A 130 -5.74 -2.37 -1.76
N LEU A 131 -5.11 -1.55 -0.92
CA LEU A 131 -4.38 -0.35 -1.33
C LEU A 131 -2.90 -0.67 -1.38
N MET A 132 -2.26 -0.56 -2.55
CA MET A 132 -0.81 -0.70 -2.71
C MET A 132 -0.17 0.61 -3.17
N GLY A 133 0.54 1.25 -2.25
CA GLY A 133 1.31 2.48 -2.47
C GLY A 133 2.66 2.26 -3.14
N PHE A 134 2.78 1.16 -3.89
CA PHE A 134 3.94 0.81 -4.70
C PHE A 134 3.47 -0.04 -5.87
N SER A 135 4.34 -0.26 -6.85
CA SER A 135 4.01 -0.98 -8.06
C SER A 135 4.61 -2.40 -8.02
N PRO A 136 3.94 -3.41 -7.45
CA PRO A 136 4.51 -4.75 -7.32
C PRO A 136 4.82 -5.36 -8.69
N GLN A 137 4.03 -5.07 -9.72
CA GLN A 137 4.20 -5.59 -11.07
C GLN A 137 5.17 -4.78 -11.95
N ASN A 138 5.79 -3.71 -11.45
CA ASN A 138 6.49 -2.72 -12.29
C ASN A 138 7.41 -3.37 -13.32
N ARG A 139 7.04 -3.21 -14.59
CA ARG A 139 7.75 -3.71 -15.78
C ARG A 139 8.09 -5.21 -15.75
N CYS A 140 7.35 -6.00 -14.97
CA CYS A 140 7.66 -7.40 -14.72
C CYS A 140 9.08 -7.66 -14.16
N GLN A 141 9.69 -6.69 -13.47
CA GLN A 141 11.05 -6.82 -12.92
C GLN A 141 11.07 -7.03 -11.39
N MET A 142 10.00 -6.66 -10.70
CA MET A 142 9.94 -6.66 -9.23
C MET A 142 9.50 -8.01 -8.65
N HIS A 143 10.21 -9.09 -9.02
CA HIS A 143 9.86 -10.47 -8.61
C HIS A 143 9.69 -10.63 -7.09
N GLY A 144 10.43 -9.86 -6.29
CA GLY A 144 10.36 -9.88 -4.83
C GLY A 144 9.01 -9.43 -4.25
N THR A 145 8.21 -8.66 -4.99
CA THR A 145 6.90 -8.16 -4.54
C THR A 145 5.72 -8.74 -5.33
N PHE A 146 5.95 -9.58 -6.34
CA PHE A 146 4.87 -10.22 -7.10
C PHE A 146 3.96 -11.08 -6.25
N LYS A 147 4.50 -11.75 -5.22
CA LYS A 147 3.68 -12.54 -4.29
C LYS A 147 2.59 -11.71 -3.62
N LEU A 148 2.88 -10.45 -3.28
CA LEU A 148 1.88 -9.55 -2.68
C LEU A 148 0.69 -9.33 -3.62
N LEU A 149 0.93 -9.23 -4.93
CA LEU A 149 -0.13 -9.14 -5.93
C LEU A 149 -0.81 -10.49 -6.16
N PHE A 150 -0.06 -11.58 -6.38
CA PHE A 150 -0.68 -12.87 -6.68
C PHE A 150 -1.50 -13.41 -5.50
N ASN A 151 -1.09 -13.15 -4.26
CA ASN A 151 -1.86 -13.52 -3.07
C ASN A 151 -3.22 -12.80 -2.99
N THR A 152 -3.43 -11.66 -3.68
CA THR A 152 -4.76 -11.04 -3.77
C THR A 152 -5.69 -11.73 -4.75
N ILE A 153 -5.14 -12.55 -5.67
CA ILE A 153 -5.88 -13.22 -6.74
C ILE A 153 -6.12 -14.69 -6.39
N LEU A 154 -5.12 -15.36 -5.82
CA LEU A 154 -5.09 -16.81 -5.57
C LEU A 154 -5.79 -17.24 -4.27
N ARG A 155 -6.62 -16.39 -3.69
CA ARG A 155 -7.27 -16.67 -2.41
C ARG A 155 -8.20 -17.89 -2.47
#